data_AF-A0AAW2THN7-F1
#
_entry.id   AF-A0AAW2THN7-F1
#
_cell.length_a   1.000
_cell.length_b   1.000
_cell.length_c   1.000
_cell.angle_alpha   90.00
_cell.angle_beta   90.00
_cell.angle_gamma   90.00
#
_symmetry.space_group_name_H-M   'P 1'
#
loop_
_entity.id
_entity.type
_entity.pdbx_description
1 polymer ?
#
loop_
_entity_poly.entity_id
_entity_poly.type
_entity_poly.pdbx_seq_one_letter_code
_entity_poly.pdbx_strand_id
1 'polypeptide(L)'
;MSESGAHILIFPYPAQGHMIPLLDFTHQLAARGLTITILVTPKNLPLLSPLLSTHPHSITPLVLPLPSHPDIPPASRTPSTFPPTDSSP
;
A
#
# COMPACT_ATOMS: atom_id res chain seq x y z
N MET A 1 -4.87 15.14 -29.92
CA MET A 1 -3.65 14.33 -29.98
C MET A 1 -3.67 13.44 -28.77
N SER A 2 -3.93 12.15 -28.94
CA SER A 2 -4.00 11.22 -27.82
C SER A 2 -2.58 11.01 -27.33
N GLU A 3 -2.17 11.73 -26.29
CA GLU A 3 -0.96 11.34 -25.56
C GLU A 3 -1.22 9.94 -25.00
N SER A 4 -0.58 8.94 -25.59
CA SER A 4 -0.47 7.61 -25.00
C SER A 4 0.48 7.72 -23.80
N GLY A 5 0.05 8.42 -22.77
CA GLY A 5 0.78 8.56 -21.51
C GLY A 5 0.98 7.19 -20.88
N ALA A 6 2.17 6.93 -20.34
CA ALA A 6 2.45 5.67 -19.68
C ALA A 6 1.56 5.53 -18.42
N HIS A 7 0.85 4.41 -18.34
CA HIS A 7 0.01 4.07 -17.19
C HIS A 7 0.66 2.94 -16.39
N ILE A 8 0.95 3.19 -15.12
CA ILE A 8 1.74 2.29 -14.26
C ILE A 8 0.83 1.63 -13.23
N LEU A 9 0.87 0.30 -13.13
CA LEU A 9 0.26 -0.45 -12.03
C LEU A 9 1.32 -0.76 -10.98
N ILE A 10 1.07 -0.35 -9.74
CA ILE A 10 1.94 -0.59 -8.60
C ILE A 10 1.31 -1.66 -7.72
N PHE A 11 2.03 -2.75 -7.50
CA PHE A 11 1.63 -3.87 -6.64
C PHE A 11 2.53 -3.91 -5.38
N PRO A 12 2.11 -3.30 -4.27
CA PRO A 12 2.82 -3.37 -3.01
C PRO A 12 2.84 -4.78 -2.42
N TYR A 13 4.02 -5.22 -1.94
CA TYR A 13 4.10 -6.42 -1.10
C TYR A 13 3.50 -6.14 0.30
N PRO A 14 2.58 -6.98 0.82
CA PRO A 14 1.87 -6.73 2.07
C PRO A 14 2.72 -7.05 3.31
N ALA A 15 3.89 -6.41 3.44
CA ALA A 15 4.71 -6.44 4.65
C ALA A 15 5.04 -5.03 5.13
N GLN A 16 5.00 -4.86 6.44
CA GLN A 16 5.22 -3.58 7.12
C GLN A 16 6.71 -3.21 7.03
N GLY A 17 7.04 -2.24 6.19
CA GLY A 17 8.41 -1.78 5.92
C GLY A 17 8.67 -1.41 4.46
N HIS A 18 7.97 -2.04 3.51
CA HIS A 18 8.14 -1.76 2.07
C HIS A 18 7.13 -0.74 1.51
N MET A 19 6.11 -0.37 2.29
CA MET A 19 5.04 0.51 1.84
C MET A 19 5.48 1.95 1.70
N ILE A 20 6.06 2.52 2.75
CA ILE A 20 6.48 3.93 2.78
C ILE A 20 7.39 4.30 1.60
N PRO A 21 8.51 3.60 1.32
CA PRO A 21 9.37 3.96 0.19
C PRO A 21 8.66 3.81 -1.17
N LEU A 22 7.70 2.89 -1.28
CA LEU A 22 6.91 2.73 -2.49
C LEU A 22 5.94 3.91 -2.70
N LEU A 23 5.36 4.44 -1.61
CA LEU A 23 4.52 5.63 -1.68
C LEU A 23 5.32 6.87 -2.10
N ASP A 24 6.54 7.04 -1.57
CA ASP A 24 7.44 8.13 -1.97
C ASP A 24 7.83 8.01 -3.45
N PHE A 25 8.14 6.79 -3.91
CA PHE A 25 8.40 6.54 -5.33
C PHE A 25 7.19 6.87 -6.20
N THR A 26 5.99 6.49 -5.74
CA THR A 26 4.74 6.77 -6.45
C THR A 26 4.46 8.27 -6.56
N HIS A 27 4.75 9.02 -5.50
CA HIS A 27 4.66 10.49 -5.50
C HIS A 27 5.55 11.09 -6.61
N GLN A 28 6.81 10.65 -6.70
CA GLN A 28 7.76 11.14 -7.70
C GLN A 28 7.33 10.82 -9.14
N LEU A 29 6.71 9.65 -9.37
CA LEU A 29 6.18 9.30 -10.67
C LEU A 29 4.96 10.15 -11.05
N ALA A 30 4.03 10.36 -10.11
CA ALA A 30 2.84 11.17 -10.33
C ALA A 30 3.20 12.64 -10.60
N ALA A 31 4.21 13.18 -9.90
CA ALA A 31 4.73 14.53 -10.12
C ALA A 31 5.32 14.75 -11.53
N ARG A 32 5.69 13.67 -12.23
CA ARG A 32 6.16 13.71 -13.63
C ARG A 32 5.02 13.61 -14.66
N GLY A 33 3.76 13.63 -14.21
CA GLY A 33 2.58 13.56 -15.08
C GLY A 33 2.16 12.16 -15.49
N LEU A 34 2.68 11.11 -14.83
CA LEU A 34 2.30 9.73 -15.11
C LEU A 34 0.99 9.36 -14.43
N THR A 35 0.18 8.54 -15.10
CA THR A 35 -1.03 7.97 -14.50
C THR A 35 -0.69 6.66 -13.81
N ILE A 36 -1.17 6.48 -12.59
CA ILE A 36 -0.77 5.39 -11.72
C ILE A 36 -2.00 4.77 -11.08
N THR A 37 -2.04 3.44 -11.07
CA THR A 37 -2.96 2.66 -10.23
C THR A 37 -2.17 1.95 -9.15
N ILE A 38 -2.56 2.13 -7.88
CA ILE A 38 -1.92 1.45 -6.74
C ILE A 38 -2.85 0.37 -6.22
N LEU A 39 -2.41 -0.88 -6.24
CA LEU A 39 -3.15 -1.95 -5.61
C LEU A 39 -3.03 -1.87 -4.09
N VAL A 40 -4.14 -1.93 -3.36
CA VAL A 40 -4.12 -1.98 -1.90
C VAL A 40 -5.18 -2.90 -1.34
N THR A 41 -4.94 -3.39 -0.13
CA THR A 41 -5.98 -4.05 0.67
C THR A 41 -6.83 -3.01 1.39
N PRO A 42 -8.09 -3.33 1.78
CA PRO A 42 -8.94 -2.42 2.54
C PRO A 42 -8.28 -1.87 3.82
N LYS A 43 -7.38 -2.65 4.45
CA LYS A 43 -6.65 -2.25 5.65
C LYS A 43 -5.55 -1.23 5.40
N ASN A 44 -4.94 -1.28 4.22
CA ASN A 44 -3.83 -0.40 3.85
C ASN A 44 -4.31 0.84 3.09
N LEU A 45 -5.59 0.89 2.67
CA LEU A 45 -6.18 2.02 1.98
C LEU A 45 -5.99 3.37 2.70
N PRO A 46 -6.15 3.49 4.03
CA PRO A 46 -5.93 4.76 4.72
C PRO A 46 -4.51 5.33 4.57
N LEU A 47 -3.51 4.47 4.32
CA LEU A 47 -2.12 4.90 4.09
C LEU A 47 -1.95 5.69 2.78
N LEU A 48 -2.85 5.51 1.81
CA LEU A 48 -2.81 6.23 0.53
C LEU A 48 -3.41 7.63 0.61
N SER A 49 -4.11 7.98 1.69
CA SER A 49 -4.82 9.27 1.80
C SER A 49 -3.95 10.50 1.46
N PRO A 50 -2.69 10.60 1.93
CA PRO A 50 -1.83 11.73 1.58
C PRO A 50 -1.50 11.81 0.07
N LEU A 51 -1.27 10.65 -0.56
CA LEU A 51 -0.97 10.55 -1.99
C LEU A 51 -2.16 10.93 -2.86
N LEU A 52 -3.35 10.42 -2.51
CA LEU A 52 -4.59 10.71 -3.23
C LEU A 52 -4.97 12.19 -3.12
N SER A 53 -4.71 12.81 -1.96
CA SER A 53 -4.92 14.26 -1.77
C SER A 53 -3.96 15.09 -2.63
N THR A 54 -2.71 14.65 -2.77
CA THR A 54 -1.68 15.37 -3.53
C THR A 54 -1.87 15.22 -5.05
N HIS A 55 -2.34 14.07 -5.52
CA HIS A 55 -2.45 13.74 -6.94
C HIS A 55 -3.82 13.14 -7.32
N PRO A 56 -4.92 13.90 -7.18
CA PRO A 56 -6.28 13.39 -7.32
C PRO A 56 -6.64 12.88 -8.73
N HIS A 57 -5.95 13.36 -9.76
CA HIS A 57 -6.22 13.00 -11.16
C HIS A 57 -5.19 12.02 -11.74
N SER A 58 -4.08 11.80 -11.05
CA SER A 58 -2.99 10.95 -11.54
C SER A 58 -2.93 9.60 -10.83
N ILE A 59 -3.47 9.48 -9.61
CA ILE A 59 -3.38 8.26 -8.80
C ILE A 59 -4.77 7.71 -8.53
N THR A 60 -4.99 6.44 -8.90
CA THR A 60 -6.22 5.70 -8.63
C THR A 60 -5.93 4.48 -7.72
N PRO A 61 -6.63 4.32 -6.58
CA PRO A 61 -6.47 3.13 -5.76
C PRO A 61 -7.32 1.98 -6.33
N LEU A 62 -6.72 0.79 -6.44
CA LEU A 62 -7.42 -0.45 -6.74
C LEU A 62 -7.48 -1.32 -5.48
N VAL A 63 -8.66 -1.37 -4.86
CA VAL A 63 -8.86 -2.09 -3.59
C VAL A 63 -9.18 -3.55 -3.88
N LEU A 64 -8.30 -4.46 -3.46
CA LEU A 64 -8.54 -5.90 -3.53
C LEU A 64 -8.55 -6.52 -2.13
N PRO A 65 -9.62 -7.23 -1.74
CA PRO A 65 -9.64 -7.99 -0.50
C PRO A 65 -8.67 -9.16 -0.58
N LEU A 66 -7.92 -9.40 0.50
CA LEU A 66 -7.02 -10.56 0.60
C LEU A 66 -7.87 -11.84 0.73
N PRO A 67 -7.58 -12.92 -0.02
CA PRO A 67 -8.29 -14.17 0.12
C PRO A 67 -8.08 -14.77 1.51
N SER A 68 -9.15 -15.27 2.12
CA SER A 68 -9.07 -16.03 3.37
C SER A 68 -8.40 -17.38 3.07
N HIS A 69 -7.18 -17.59 3.58
CA HIS A 69 -6.45 -18.84 3.44
C HIS A 69 -6.13 -19.41 4.83
N PRO A 70 -6.23 -20.72 5.06
CA PRO A 70 -5.94 -21.33 6.37
C PRO A 70 -4.55 -21.00 6.91
N ASP A 71 -3.55 -20.81 6.04
CA ASP A 71 -2.18 -20.42 6.43
C ASP A 71 -1.97 -18.91 6.61
N ILE A 72 -2.96 -18.08 6.25
CA ILE A 72 -2.91 -16.64 6.44
C ILE A 72 -3.69 -16.32 7.71
N PRO A 73 -3.04 -15.83 8.78
CA PRO A 73 -3.75 -15.50 9.99
C PRO A 73 -4.85 -14.48 9.66
N PRO A 74 -6.08 -14.64 10.20
CA PRO A 74 -7.13 -13.67 10.00
C PRO A 74 -6.57 -12.31 10.38
N ALA A 75 -6.80 -11.32 9.51
CA ALA A 75 -6.10 -10.04 9.54
C ALA A 75 -6.27 -9.23 10.85
N SER A 76 -6.98 -9.74 11.87
CA SER A 76 -7.14 -9.16 13.20
C SER A 76 -5.95 -9.39 14.15
N ARG A 77 -4.88 -10.08 13.75
CA ARG A 77 -3.69 -10.26 14.60
C ARG A 77 -2.50 -9.51 14.03
N THR A 78 -2.40 -8.23 14.38
CA THR A 78 -1.09 -7.58 14.47
C THR A 78 -0.23 -8.40 15.42
N PRO A 79 1.05 -8.69 15.12
CA PRO A 79 1.99 -9.15 16.13
C PRO A 79 2.39 -7.95 16.99
N SER A 80 1.44 -7.40 17.73
CA SER A 80 1.67 -6.35 18.72
C SER A 80 1.68 -6.95 20.13
N THR A 81 2.38 -8.08 20.32
CA THR A 81 2.84 -8.55 21.63
C THR A 81 4.06 -9.44 21.40
N PHE A 82 5.26 -8.87 21.35
CA PHE A 82 6.37 -9.62 21.92
C PHE A 82 6.05 -9.75 23.41
N PRO A 83 5.85 -10.95 23.97
CA PRO A 83 5.71 -11.06 25.41
C PRO A 83 7.01 -10.52 26.02
N PRO A 84 6.95 -9.72 27.10
CA PRO A 84 8.15 -9.41 27.85
C PRO A 84 8.74 -10.74 28.29
N THR A 85 10.01 -10.96 27.96
CA THR A 85 10.78 -12.11 28.40
C THR A 85 10.74 -12.13 29.92
N ASP A 86 9.93 -13.03 30.49
CA ASP A 86 9.94 -13.31 31.91
C ASP A 86 11.34 -13.81 32.25
N SER A 87 12.09 -12.99 32.97
CA SER A 87 13.42 -13.29 33.47
C SER A 87 13.37 -13.12 34.99
N SER A 88 12.84 -14.14 35.66
CA SER A 88 13.19 -14.43 37.06
C SER A 88 14.06 -15.68 37.09
N PRO A 89 15.18 -15.61 37.82
CA PRO A 89 15.28 -16.39 39.04
C PRO A 89 15.36 -15.52 40.31
#